data_AF-A0A955YFN2-F1
#
_entry.id   AF-A0A955YFN2-F1
#
_cell.length_a   1.000
_cell.length_b   1.000
_cell.length_c   1.000
_cell.angle_alpha   90.00
_cell.angle_beta   90.00
_cell.angle_gamma   90.00
#
_symmetry.space_group_name_H-M   'P 1'
#
loop_
_entity.id
_entity.type
_entity.pdbx_description
1 polymer ?
#
loop_
_entity_poly.entity_id
_entity_poly.type
_entity_poly.pdbx_seq_one_letter_code
_entity_poly.pdbx_strand_id
1 'polypeptide(L)'
;GPATVPSGVSARWPAADLRALRAGGLASLPIDHGVPVVDLEGGAVAGEALLRDFLDHRLSRYADDRNTLEEGAASGLSPYLHWGHLGAHEVLGTVLDEAGWTDDRVDPRHVGKRAGFWGVDAAVESFVDEALVWRELGFAWCSRHPDDHEAFDGLPDWARQTLELHADDPRSHRYDRGTLERALTHDPLWNAAQAELLATGRMHNYLRMLWGKHVLAWSASPREALATLFELNNRWALDGRDPNSMTGITWCLGRFDRAWGPERPVFGTIRYMTSASTARKLDVKPYVSRWTRWLTEHRPAAEVVA
;
A
#
# COMPACT_ATOMS: atom_id res chain seq x y z
N GLY A 1 34.08 -7.75 -0.47
CA GLY A 1 33.73 -9.18 -0.28
C GLY A 1 32.28 -9.25 0.17
N PRO A 2 31.57 -10.37 -0.03
CA PRO A 2 30.21 -10.51 0.48
C PRO A 2 30.20 -10.29 1.99
N ALA A 3 29.19 -9.57 2.49
CA ALA A 3 29.02 -9.38 3.92
C ALA A 3 28.86 -10.74 4.61
N THR A 4 29.61 -10.99 5.68
CA THR A 4 29.51 -12.22 6.46
C THR A 4 28.57 -12.01 7.64
N VAL A 5 27.61 -12.91 7.83
CA VAL A 5 26.70 -12.89 8.99
C VAL A 5 27.51 -13.16 10.27
N PRO A 6 27.41 -12.30 11.31
CA PRO A 6 28.12 -12.54 12.58
C PRO A 6 27.80 -13.91 13.17
N SER A 7 28.82 -14.61 13.70
CA SER A 7 28.66 -15.97 14.21
C SER A 7 27.60 -16.11 15.30
N GLY A 8 27.45 -15.10 16.18
CA GLY A 8 26.41 -15.06 17.20
C GLY A 8 24.99 -15.01 16.65
N VAL A 9 24.79 -14.40 15.46
CA VAL A 9 23.50 -14.40 14.77
C VAL A 9 23.22 -15.78 14.22
N SER A 10 24.16 -16.38 13.48
CA SER A 10 23.98 -17.72 12.89
C SER A 10 23.81 -18.83 13.93
N ALA A 11 24.37 -18.66 15.14
CA ALA A 11 24.17 -19.60 16.25
C ALA A 11 22.76 -19.51 16.86
N ARG A 12 22.20 -18.29 16.96
CA ARG A 12 20.85 -18.06 17.51
C ARG A 12 19.75 -18.32 16.48
N TRP A 13 20.02 -17.98 15.21
CA TRP A 13 19.11 -18.13 14.08
C TRP A 13 19.85 -18.87 12.96
N PRO A 14 19.90 -20.21 13.00
CA PRO A 14 20.54 -20.99 11.95
C PRO A 14 19.86 -20.76 10.60
N ALA A 15 20.65 -20.80 9.53
CA ALA A 15 20.13 -20.67 8.18
C ALA A 15 19.10 -21.75 7.89
N ALA A 16 17.97 -21.36 7.30
CA ALA A 16 16.95 -22.29 6.88
C ALA A 16 17.45 -23.18 5.72
N ASP A 17 17.10 -24.46 5.74
CA ASP A 17 17.32 -25.35 4.61
C ASP A 17 16.29 -25.04 3.50
N LEU A 18 16.65 -24.11 2.61
CA LEU A 18 15.81 -23.70 1.50
C LEU A 18 15.49 -24.85 0.54
N ARG A 19 16.35 -25.88 0.43
CA ARG A 19 16.06 -27.04 -0.42
C ARG A 19 14.96 -27.89 0.20
N ALA A 20 15.05 -28.18 1.49
CA ALA A 20 14.01 -28.91 2.22
C ALA A 20 12.67 -28.14 2.21
N LEU A 21 12.71 -26.82 2.42
CA LEU A 21 11.51 -25.99 2.35
C LEU A 21 10.84 -26.06 0.97
N ARG A 22 11.62 -25.91 -0.11
CA ARG A 22 11.12 -26.02 -1.49
C ARG A 22 10.65 -27.43 -1.86
N ALA A 23 11.19 -28.46 -1.22
CA ALA A 23 10.80 -29.86 -1.42
C ALA A 23 9.58 -30.29 -0.58
N GLY A 24 8.69 -29.35 -0.24
CA GLY A 24 7.46 -29.62 0.52
C GLY A 24 7.53 -29.26 2.00
N GLY A 25 8.68 -28.82 2.52
CA GLY A 25 8.83 -28.37 3.91
C GLY A 25 7.93 -27.19 4.27
N LEU A 26 7.55 -26.34 3.29
CA LEU A 26 6.60 -25.25 3.50
C LEU A 26 5.25 -25.73 4.07
N ALA A 27 4.77 -26.92 3.68
CA ALA A 27 3.50 -27.47 4.15
C ALA A 27 3.48 -27.74 5.68
N SER A 28 4.65 -27.82 6.31
CA SER A 28 4.78 -28.00 7.76
C SER A 28 4.78 -26.70 8.56
N LEU A 29 4.91 -25.55 7.88
CA LEU A 29 4.94 -24.26 8.55
C LEU A 29 3.52 -23.88 9.04
N PRO A 30 3.39 -23.30 10.25
CA PRO A 30 2.12 -22.87 10.82
C PRO A 30 1.67 -21.53 10.20
N ILE A 31 1.43 -21.54 8.89
CA ILE A 31 0.99 -20.38 8.10
C ILE A 31 -0.40 -20.64 7.51
N ASP A 32 -1.08 -19.58 7.07
CA ASP A 32 -2.33 -19.69 6.33
C ASP A 32 -2.07 -20.24 4.92
N HIS A 33 -2.27 -21.54 4.74
CA HIS A 33 -2.14 -22.23 3.46
C HIS A 33 -3.28 -21.90 2.47
N GLY A 34 -4.28 -21.13 2.88
CA GLY A 34 -5.32 -20.60 2.01
C GLY A 34 -4.88 -19.39 1.19
N VAL A 35 -3.77 -18.74 1.56
CA VAL A 35 -3.19 -17.64 0.79
C VAL A 35 -2.36 -18.23 -0.35
N PRO A 36 -2.70 -17.96 -1.62
CA PRO A 36 -2.01 -18.51 -2.77
C PRO A 36 -0.63 -17.86 -2.94
N VAL A 37 0.25 -18.57 -3.63
CA VAL A 37 1.48 -17.97 -4.16
C VAL A 37 1.11 -16.99 -5.28
N VAL A 38 1.85 -15.89 -5.37
CA VAL A 38 1.71 -14.89 -6.44
C VAL A 38 2.90 -14.97 -7.39
N ASP A 39 2.71 -14.54 -8.62
CA ASP A 39 3.74 -14.54 -9.66
C ASP A 39 4.69 -13.34 -9.48
N LEU A 40 5.47 -13.36 -8.40
CA LEU A 40 6.52 -12.39 -8.10
C LEU A 40 7.76 -13.10 -7.55
N GLU A 41 8.88 -12.99 -8.25
CA GLU A 41 10.16 -13.50 -7.74
C GLU A 41 10.70 -12.57 -6.65
N GLY A 42 10.93 -13.13 -5.45
CA GLY A 42 11.58 -12.44 -4.34
C GLY A 42 13.11 -12.51 -4.40
N GLY A 43 13.77 -11.82 -3.46
CA GLY A 43 15.23 -11.80 -3.33
C GLY A 43 15.88 -10.55 -3.90
N ALA A 44 17.13 -10.30 -3.49
CA ALA A 44 17.88 -9.09 -3.84
C ALA A 44 18.09 -8.94 -5.35
N VAL A 45 18.43 -10.02 -6.06
CA VAL A 45 18.68 -10.00 -7.52
C VAL A 45 17.44 -9.51 -8.30
N ALA A 46 16.26 -10.04 -7.97
CA ALA A 46 15.01 -9.60 -8.60
C ALA A 46 14.65 -8.15 -8.22
N GLY A 47 14.89 -7.77 -6.96
CA GLY A 47 14.71 -6.39 -6.49
C GLY A 47 15.62 -5.39 -7.21
N GLU A 48 16.90 -5.70 -7.34
CA GLU A 48 17.90 -4.86 -8.02
C GLU A 48 17.56 -4.71 -9.50
N ALA A 49 17.13 -5.79 -10.16
CA ALA A 49 16.66 -5.73 -11.54
C ALA A 49 15.43 -4.82 -11.68
N LEU A 50 14.47 -4.90 -10.76
CA LEU A 50 13.30 -4.01 -10.75
C LEU A 50 13.67 -2.56 -10.47
N LEU A 51 14.64 -2.29 -9.59
CA LEU A 51 15.15 -0.95 -9.35
C LEU A 51 15.80 -0.37 -10.61
N ARG A 52 16.63 -1.16 -11.31
CA ARG A 52 17.24 -0.73 -12.58
C ARG A 52 16.21 -0.41 -13.65
N ASP A 53 15.24 -1.30 -13.87
CA ASP A 53 14.13 -1.04 -14.80
C ASP A 53 13.36 0.24 -14.43
N PHE A 54 13.11 0.47 -13.13
CA PHE A 54 12.47 1.69 -12.68
C PHE A 54 13.28 2.94 -13.03
N LEU A 55 14.59 2.95 -12.75
CA LEU A 55 15.49 4.07 -13.06
C LEU A 55 15.52 4.35 -14.57
N ASP A 56 15.74 3.31 -15.38
CA ASP A 56 15.95 3.42 -16.82
C ASP A 56 14.68 3.81 -17.60
N HIS A 57 13.49 3.45 -17.11
CA HIS A 57 12.26 3.51 -17.93
C HIS A 57 11.09 4.24 -17.29
N ARG A 58 11.08 4.43 -15.97
CA ARG A 58 9.88 4.92 -15.25
C ARG A 58 10.15 6.15 -14.39
N LEU A 59 11.33 6.29 -13.80
CA LEU A 59 11.65 7.38 -12.87
C LEU A 59 11.41 8.75 -13.50
N SER A 60 11.81 8.97 -14.75
CA SER A 60 11.63 10.25 -15.46
C SER A 60 10.17 10.70 -15.62
N ARG A 61 9.21 9.76 -15.57
CA ARG A 61 7.77 10.03 -15.64
C ARG A 61 7.08 9.92 -14.28
N TYR A 62 7.81 9.65 -13.20
CA TYR A 62 7.22 9.33 -11.90
C TYR A 62 6.30 10.42 -11.36
N ALA A 63 6.70 11.70 -11.47
CA ALA A 63 5.88 12.81 -10.97
C ALA A 63 4.48 12.86 -11.62
N ASP A 64 4.41 12.57 -12.92
CA ASP A 64 3.19 12.72 -13.71
C ASP A 64 2.37 11.41 -13.78
N ASP A 65 3.05 10.27 -13.91
CA ASP A 65 2.43 8.98 -14.28
C ASP A 65 2.37 7.96 -13.13
N ARG A 66 2.80 8.30 -11.90
CA ARG A 66 2.72 7.36 -10.75
C ARG A 66 1.29 6.97 -10.37
N ASN A 67 0.29 7.74 -10.81
CA ASN A 67 -1.12 7.45 -10.55
C ASN A 67 -1.82 6.76 -11.73
N THR A 68 -1.13 6.57 -12.86
CA THR A 68 -1.68 5.94 -14.05
C THR A 68 -1.79 4.43 -13.82
N LEU A 69 -3.00 3.89 -14.01
CA LEU A 69 -3.32 2.50 -13.67
C LEU A 69 -2.70 1.48 -14.63
N GLU A 70 -2.54 1.87 -15.89
CA GLU A 70 -1.91 1.05 -16.94
C GLU A 70 -0.62 1.73 -17.38
N GLU A 71 0.47 0.96 -17.52
CA GLU A 71 1.78 1.47 -17.96
C GLU A 71 2.31 2.68 -17.14
N GLY A 72 1.87 2.75 -15.87
CA GLY A 72 2.25 3.80 -14.94
C GLY A 72 3.70 3.74 -14.49
N ALA A 73 4.13 4.82 -13.84
CA ALA A 73 5.53 5.01 -13.46
C ALA A 73 5.86 4.54 -12.04
N ALA A 74 4.92 3.96 -11.28
CA ALA A 74 5.18 3.50 -9.92
C ALA A 74 6.28 2.42 -9.90
N SER A 75 7.25 2.52 -8.98
CA SER A 75 8.45 1.65 -8.97
C SER A 75 8.12 0.18 -8.75
N GLY A 76 7.13 -0.11 -7.90
CA GLY A 76 6.78 -1.47 -7.50
C GLY A 76 7.74 -2.10 -6.49
N LEU A 77 8.62 -1.30 -5.88
CA LEU A 77 9.66 -1.77 -4.96
C LEU A 77 9.14 -2.15 -3.56
N SER A 78 7.88 -1.87 -3.24
CA SER A 78 7.36 -2.05 -1.87
C SER A 78 7.49 -3.47 -1.30
N PRO A 79 7.28 -4.58 -2.05
CA PRO A 79 7.52 -5.92 -1.51
C PRO A 79 9.00 -6.16 -1.19
N TYR A 80 9.90 -5.64 -2.03
CA TYR A 80 11.35 -5.83 -1.86
C TYR A 80 11.90 -5.00 -0.70
N LEU A 81 11.37 -3.78 -0.51
CA LEU A 81 11.69 -2.93 0.64
C LEU A 81 11.15 -3.54 1.94
N HIS A 82 9.91 -4.05 1.93
CA HIS A 82 9.28 -4.64 3.12
C HIS A 82 10.04 -5.86 3.64
N TRP A 83 10.41 -6.79 2.75
CA TRP A 83 11.14 -8.01 3.12
C TRP A 83 12.66 -7.81 3.23
N GLY A 84 13.16 -6.58 3.06
CA GLY A 84 14.59 -6.28 3.15
C GLY A 84 15.43 -6.92 2.05
N HIS A 85 14.82 -7.24 0.91
CA HIS A 85 15.55 -7.65 -0.30
C HIS A 85 16.35 -6.48 -0.89
N LEU A 86 15.88 -5.25 -0.68
CA LEU A 86 16.59 -4.01 -0.99
C LEU A 86 16.67 -3.13 0.24
N GLY A 87 17.80 -2.45 0.45
CA GLY A 87 17.93 -1.43 1.48
C GLY A 87 17.24 -0.12 1.09
N ALA A 88 16.51 0.52 2.01
CA ALA A 88 15.93 1.84 1.73
C ALA A 88 17.01 2.91 1.43
N HIS A 89 18.12 2.88 2.18
CA HIS A 89 19.27 3.74 1.93
C HIS A 89 19.97 3.42 0.60
N GLU A 90 20.01 2.15 0.21
CA GLU A 90 20.58 1.72 -1.07
C GLU A 90 19.75 2.25 -2.25
N VAL A 91 18.42 2.11 -2.18
CA VAL A 91 17.50 2.64 -3.19
C VAL A 91 17.62 4.17 -3.30
N LEU A 92 17.54 4.88 -2.17
CA LEU A 92 17.64 6.34 -2.15
C LEU A 92 19.00 6.84 -2.63
N GLY A 93 20.09 6.20 -2.18
CA GLY A 93 21.45 6.52 -2.61
C GLY A 93 21.60 6.33 -4.12
N THR A 94 21.17 5.19 -4.66
CA THR A 94 21.23 4.91 -6.11
C THR A 94 20.47 5.98 -6.92
N VAL A 95 19.25 6.32 -6.51
CA VAL A 95 18.42 7.34 -7.19
C VAL A 95 19.07 8.73 -7.15
N LEU A 96 19.60 9.14 -6.00
CA LEU A 96 20.22 10.46 -5.84
C LEU A 96 21.57 10.54 -6.55
N ASP A 97 22.37 9.48 -6.50
CA ASP A 97 23.65 9.39 -7.21
C ASP A 97 23.45 9.49 -8.73
N GLU A 98 22.43 8.79 -9.27
CA GLU A 98 22.10 8.85 -10.70
C GLU A 98 21.55 10.23 -11.12
N ALA A 99 20.84 10.91 -10.21
CA ALA A 99 20.42 12.29 -10.39
C ALA A 99 21.58 13.31 -10.25
N GLY A 100 22.80 12.86 -9.94
CA GLY A 100 23.97 13.71 -9.71
C GLY A 100 23.77 14.66 -8.54
N TRP A 101 23.04 14.23 -7.51
CA TRP A 101 22.74 15.03 -6.33
C TRP A 101 23.97 15.14 -5.41
N THR A 102 24.14 16.31 -4.81
CA THR A 102 25.14 16.62 -3.80
C THR A 102 24.50 17.50 -2.72
N ASP A 103 25.06 17.50 -1.51
CA ASP A 103 24.47 18.18 -0.34
C ASP A 103 24.33 19.70 -0.49
N ASP A 104 25.19 20.33 -1.31
CA ASP A 104 25.13 21.76 -1.63
C ASP A 104 23.92 22.17 -2.50
N ARG A 105 23.20 21.20 -3.08
CA ARG A 105 21.99 21.48 -3.89
C ARG A 105 20.73 21.70 -3.07
N VAL A 106 20.76 21.40 -1.77
CA VAL A 106 19.59 21.56 -0.90
C VAL A 106 19.23 23.05 -0.79
N ASP A 107 17.96 23.37 -1.03
CA ASP A 107 17.42 24.73 -0.83
C ASP A 107 16.38 24.78 0.30
N PRO A 108 16.79 25.21 1.52
CA PRO A 108 15.90 25.31 2.67
C PRO A 108 14.69 26.24 2.46
N ARG A 109 14.71 27.13 1.45
CA ARG A 109 13.54 27.98 1.11
C ARG A 109 12.38 27.18 0.53
N HIS A 110 12.61 25.92 0.16
CA HIS A 110 11.60 25.00 -0.36
C HIS A 110 11.13 23.98 0.69
N VAL A 111 11.49 24.12 1.98
CA VAL A 111 10.92 23.30 3.06
C VAL A 111 9.39 23.33 3.03
N GLY A 112 8.78 22.15 3.04
CA GLY A 112 7.32 21.96 2.97
C GLY A 112 6.71 22.17 1.59
N LYS A 113 7.51 22.44 0.55
CA LYS A 113 7.04 22.47 -0.84
C LYS A 113 7.18 21.09 -1.48
N ARG A 114 6.40 20.85 -2.55
CA ARG A 114 6.37 19.59 -3.29
C ARG A 114 7.61 19.34 -4.17
N ALA A 115 8.39 20.38 -4.44
CA ALA A 115 9.58 20.33 -5.28
C ALA A 115 10.52 21.51 -4.97
N GLY A 116 11.79 21.34 -5.35
CA GLY A 116 12.87 22.32 -5.24
C GLY A 116 13.66 22.24 -3.93
N PHE A 117 13.33 21.31 -3.03
CA PHE A 117 14.11 21.15 -1.78
C PHE A 117 15.42 20.41 -2.04
N TRP A 118 15.40 19.38 -2.88
CA TRP A 118 16.57 18.56 -3.17
C TRP A 118 17.43 19.14 -4.30
N GLY A 119 16.86 19.99 -5.15
CA GLY A 119 17.60 20.62 -6.25
C GLY A 119 17.90 19.65 -7.40
N VAL A 120 16.97 18.71 -7.63
CA VAL A 120 17.01 17.71 -8.72
C VAL A 120 15.68 17.73 -9.49
N ASP A 121 15.57 16.88 -10.51
CA ASP A 121 14.36 16.77 -11.32
C ASP A 121 13.11 16.47 -10.47
N ALA A 122 11.97 17.01 -10.86
CA ALA A 122 10.72 16.88 -10.12
C ALA A 122 10.26 15.43 -9.95
N ALA A 123 10.57 14.54 -10.91
CA ALA A 123 10.26 13.13 -10.81
C ALA A 123 11.10 12.42 -9.75
N VAL A 124 12.38 12.80 -9.63
CA VAL A 124 13.27 12.36 -8.55
C VAL A 124 12.79 12.87 -7.19
N GLU A 125 12.50 14.16 -7.07
CA GLU A 125 11.99 14.72 -5.81
C GLU A 125 10.66 14.08 -5.40
N SER A 126 9.77 13.84 -6.37
CA SER A 126 8.50 13.16 -6.10
C SER A 126 8.68 11.72 -5.64
N PHE A 127 9.67 10.99 -6.17
CA PHE A 127 9.99 9.64 -5.71
C PHE A 127 10.61 9.66 -4.31
N VAL A 128 11.55 10.57 -4.06
CA VAL A 128 12.20 10.73 -2.74
C VAL A 128 11.17 11.11 -1.67
N ASP A 129 10.18 11.95 -1.97
CA ASP A 129 9.11 12.27 -1.01
C ASP A 129 8.35 11.00 -0.55
N GLU A 130 8.02 10.09 -1.47
CA GLU A 130 7.33 8.84 -1.11
C GLU A 130 8.28 7.83 -0.43
N ALA A 131 9.47 7.63 -0.99
CA ALA A 131 10.42 6.61 -0.55
C ALA A 131 11.19 6.97 0.74
N LEU A 132 11.32 8.28 1.04
CA LEU A 132 11.94 8.79 2.25
C LEU A 132 10.90 9.39 3.20
N VAL A 133 10.20 10.46 2.82
CA VAL A 133 9.36 11.22 3.77
C VAL A 133 8.16 10.39 4.24
N TRP A 134 7.33 9.92 3.32
CA TRP A 134 6.14 9.13 3.67
C TRP A 134 6.50 7.79 4.30
N ARG A 135 7.55 7.15 3.78
CA ARG A 135 8.06 5.90 4.34
C ARG A 135 8.52 6.06 5.79
N GLU A 136 9.48 6.96 6.03
CA GLU A 136 10.07 7.14 7.36
C GLU A 136 9.07 7.75 8.34
N LEU A 137 8.09 8.54 7.88
CA LEU A 137 6.98 8.99 8.72
C LEU A 137 6.22 7.80 9.32
N GLY A 138 6.00 6.72 8.55
CA GLY A 138 5.38 5.49 9.03
C GLY A 138 6.18 4.83 10.15
N PHE A 139 7.47 4.61 9.91
CA PHE A 139 8.37 4.01 10.89
C PHE A 139 8.52 4.87 12.15
N ALA A 140 8.73 6.18 11.99
CA ALA A 140 8.85 7.12 13.09
C ALA A 140 7.57 7.16 13.94
N TRP A 141 6.40 7.14 13.31
CA TRP A 141 5.13 7.11 14.02
C TRP A 141 5.00 5.84 14.87
N CYS A 142 5.15 4.65 14.27
CA CYS A 142 5.01 3.37 14.98
C CYS A 142 6.00 3.25 16.14
N SER A 143 7.26 3.67 15.93
CA SER A 143 8.28 3.63 16.98
C SER A 143 7.97 4.54 18.17
N ARG A 144 7.21 5.62 17.96
CA ARG A 144 6.85 6.60 19.00
C ARG A 144 5.51 6.29 19.67
N HIS A 145 4.71 5.43 19.06
CA HIS A 145 3.33 5.11 19.43
C HIS A 145 3.13 3.58 19.47
N PRO A 146 3.94 2.83 20.24
CA PRO A 146 3.97 1.37 20.17
C PRO A 146 2.64 0.71 20.56
N ASP A 147 1.83 1.37 21.38
CA ASP A 147 0.61 0.79 21.97
C ASP A 147 -0.68 1.17 21.24
N ASP A 148 -0.67 2.22 20.41
CA ASP A 148 -1.88 2.82 19.85
C ASP A 148 -1.80 3.14 18.34
N HIS A 149 -0.69 2.84 17.67
CA HIS A 149 -0.53 3.15 16.25
C HIS A 149 -1.59 2.47 15.34
N GLU A 150 -2.03 1.26 15.68
CA GLU A 150 -3.09 0.53 14.97
C GLU A 150 -4.50 0.76 15.56
N ALA A 151 -4.59 1.37 16.74
CA ALA A 151 -5.86 1.56 17.43
C ALA A 151 -6.66 2.71 16.80
N PHE A 152 -7.99 2.55 16.73
CA PHE A 152 -8.88 3.64 16.35
C PHE A 152 -8.71 4.85 17.28
N ASP A 153 -8.47 4.61 18.56
CA ASP A 153 -8.30 5.66 19.56
C ASP A 153 -6.98 6.43 19.39
N GLY A 154 -6.00 5.86 18.67
CA GLY A 154 -4.77 6.54 18.30
C GLY A 154 -4.91 7.50 17.11
N LEU A 155 -6.06 7.56 16.42
CA LEU A 155 -6.31 8.53 15.34
C LEU A 155 -6.31 9.96 15.89
N PRO A 156 -6.09 11.01 15.06
CA PRO A 156 -6.21 12.39 15.52
C PRO A 156 -7.60 12.74 16.08
N ASP A 157 -7.68 13.59 17.10
CA ASP A 157 -8.94 13.94 17.78
C ASP A 157 -10.04 14.40 16.82
N TRP A 158 -9.70 15.25 15.85
CA TRP A 158 -10.66 15.76 14.86
C TRP A 158 -11.28 14.63 14.02
N ALA A 159 -10.49 13.61 13.70
CA ALA A 159 -10.92 12.47 12.90
C ALA A 159 -11.80 11.53 13.71
N ARG A 160 -11.44 11.28 14.98
CA ARG A 160 -12.27 10.45 15.89
C ARG A 160 -13.63 11.11 16.11
N GLN A 161 -13.66 12.39 16.45
CA GLN A 161 -14.90 13.12 16.72
C GLN A 161 -15.87 13.10 15.54
N THR A 162 -15.38 13.36 14.32
CA THR A 162 -16.25 13.37 13.12
C THR A 162 -16.73 11.95 12.78
N LEU A 163 -15.88 10.92 12.93
CA LEU A 163 -16.25 9.53 12.68
C LEU A 163 -17.25 8.99 13.71
N GLU A 164 -17.14 9.39 14.98
CA GLU A 164 -18.07 9.04 16.05
C GLU A 164 -19.40 9.76 15.90
N LEU A 165 -19.40 11.04 15.54
CA LEU A 165 -20.61 11.81 15.27
C LEU A 165 -21.46 11.17 14.16
N HIS A 166 -20.81 10.62 13.14
CA HIS A 166 -21.45 9.98 11.99
C HIS A 166 -21.54 8.45 12.09
N ALA A 167 -21.25 7.88 13.27
CA ALA A 167 -21.22 6.43 13.47
C ALA A 167 -22.59 5.76 13.31
N ASP A 168 -23.69 6.48 13.46
CA ASP A 168 -25.05 5.95 13.33
C ASP A 168 -25.75 6.35 12.02
N ASP A 169 -25.06 7.06 11.12
CA ASP A 169 -25.62 7.45 9.83
C ASP A 169 -26.06 6.22 9.02
N PRO A 170 -27.15 6.28 8.25
CA PRO A 170 -27.54 5.17 7.38
C PRO A 170 -26.50 4.95 6.28
N ARG A 171 -26.05 3.70 6.11
CA ARG A 171 -25.12 3.30 5.04
C ARG A 171 -25.91 2.87 3.82
N SER A 172 -25.50 3.31 2.63
CA SER A 172 -26.12 2.86 1.37
C SER A 172 -25.93 1.37 1.12
N HIS A 173 -24.78 0.83 1.53
CA HIS A 173 -24.46 -0.59 1.47
C HIS A 173 -23.76 -1.01 2.75
N ARG A 174 -23.97 -2.25 3.18
CA ARG A 174 -23.21 -2.87 4.27
C ARG A 174 -22.72 -4.23 3.83
N TYR A 175 -21.41 -4.43 3.89
CA TYR A 175 -20.77 -5.69 3.52
C TYR A 175 -20.05 -6.28 4.71
N ASP A 176 -20.18 -7.59 4.89
CA ASP A 176 -19.30 -8.31 5.80
C ASP A 176 -17.90 -8.45 5.20
N ARG A 177 -16.94 -8.83 6.06
CA ARG A 177 -15.54 -8.97 5.65
C ARG A 177 -15.36 -9.98 4.52
N GLY A 178 -16.09 -11.09 4.54
CA GLY A 178 -15.97 -12.13 3.50
C GLY A 178 -16.44 -11.65 2.13
N THR A 179 -17.49 -10.84 2.09
CA THR A 179 -18.00 -10.21 0.86
C THR A 179 -17.00 -9.21 0.29
N LEU A 180 -16.39 -8.39 1.17
CA LEU A 180 -15.30 -7.48 0.78
C LEU A 180 -14.08 -8.27 0.28
N GLU A 181 -13.65 -9.29 1.03
CA GLU A 181 -12.49 -10.13 0.68
C GLU A 181 -12.63 -10.75 -0.71
N ARG A 182 -13.81 -11.28 -1.04
CA ARG A 182 -14.10 -11.93 -2.34
C ARG A 182 -14.46 -10.97 -3.48
N ALA A 183 -14.33 -9.65 -3.26
CA ALA A 183 -14.66 -8.63 -4.25
C ALA A 183 -16.12 -8.71 -4.73
N LEU A 184 -17.06 -8.96 -3.82
CA LEU A 184 -18.50 -9.14 -4.10
C LEU A 184 -19.32 -7.89 -3.75
N THR A 185 -18.83 -6.71 -4.14
CA THR A 185 -19.54 -5.44 -3.93
C THR A 185 -20.27 -5.01 -5.20
N HIS A 186 -21.13 -4.00 -5.07
CA HIS A 186 -21.79 -3.35 -6.21
C HIS A 186 -20.83 -2.52 -7.07
N ASP A 187 -19.62 -2.19 -6.58
CA ASP A 187 -18.69 -1.27 -7.24
C ASP A 187 -17.63 -2.06 -8.03
N PRO A 188 -17.66 -2.00 -9.37
CA PRO A 188 -16.73 -2.77 -10.20
C PRO A 188 -15.29 -2.28 -10.09
N LEU A 189 -15.04 -0.99 -9.82
CA LEU A 189 -13.67 -0.48 -9.64
C LEU A 189 -13.09 -0.94 -8.30
N TRP A 190 -13.90 -0.93 -7.25
CA TRP A 190 -13.49 -1.47 -5.95
C TRP A 190 -13.20 -2.96 -6.04
N ASN A 191 -14.08 -3.73 -6.70
CA ASN A 191 -13.88 -5.16 -6.91
C ASN A 191 -12.61 -5.45 -7.71
N ALA A 192 -12.32 -4.63 -8.74
CA ALA A 192 -11.09 -4.74 -9.52
C ALA A 192 -9.83 -4.44 -8.68
N ALA A 193 -9.88 -3.45 -7.77
CA ALA A 193 -8.79 -3.16 -6.85
C ALA A 193 -8.54 -4.33 -5.89
N GLN A 194 -9.60 -4.88 -5.30
CA GLN A 194 -9.51 -6.06 -4.44
C GLN A 194 -8.97 -7.29 -5.20
N ALA A 195 -9.40 -7.50 -6.43
CA ALA A 195 -8.92 -8.59 -7.28
C ALA A 195 -7.43 -8.50 -7.60
N GLU A 196 -6.92 -7.29 -7.90
CA GLU A 196 -5.47 -7.06 -8.06
C GLU A 196 -4.71 -7.52 -6.80
N LEU A 197 -5.19 -7.12 -5.62
CA LEU A 197 -4.60 -7.51 -4.35
C LEU A 197 -4.56 -9.04 -4.16
N LEU A 198 -5.66 -9.73 -4.43
CA LEU A 198 -5.73 -11.19 -4.33
C LEU A 198 -4.80 -11.90 -5.33
N ALA A 199 -4.68 -11.35 -6.54
CA ALA A 199 -3.96 -11.99 -7.64
C ALA A 199 -2.45 -11.77 -7.56
N THR A 200 -2.02 -10.56 -7.19
CA THR A 200 -0.61 -10.16 -7.28
C THR A 200 0.00 -9.85 -5.92
N GLY A 201 -0.78 -9.90 -4.84
CA GLY A 201 -0.36 -9.49 -3.51
C GLY A 201 0.02 -8.01 -3.43
N ARG A 202 -0.48 -7.19 -4.37
CA ARG A 202 -0.21 -5.76 -4.45
C ARG A 202 -1.49 -5.06 -4.91
N MET A 203 -1.65 -3.81 -4.51
CA MET A 203 -2.69 -2.95 -5.05
C MET A 203 -2.09 -1.60 -5.44
N HIS A 204 -2.49 -1.07 -6.59
CA HIS A 204 -2.08 0.24 -7.06
C HIS A 204 -2.36 1.32 -6.00
N ASN A 205 -1.37 2.17 -5.71
CA ASN A 205 -1.42 3.07 -4.54
C ASN A 205 -2.63 4.02 -4.54
N TYR A 206 -2.98 4.60 -5.69
CA TYR A 206 -4.18 5.44 -5.80
C TYR A 206 -5.46 4.66 -5.45
N LEU A 207 -5.51 3.39 -5.85
CA LEU A 207 -6.65 2.53 -5.59
C LEU A 207 -6.67 2.02 -4.15
N ARG A 208 -5.53 1.88 -3.45
CA ARG A 208 -5.51 1.61 -1.99
C ARG A 208 -6.27 2.66 -1.21
N MET A 209 -6.09 3.94 -1.56
CA MET A 209 -6.84 5.05 -0.95
C MET A 209 -8.35 4.94 -1.21
N LEU A 210 -8.74 4.71 -2.47
CA LEU A 210 -10.15 4.53 -2.84
C LEU A 210 -10.74 3.32 -2.10
N TRP A 211 -10.06 2.19 -2.18
CA TRP A 211 -10.42 0.92 -1.56
C TRP A 211 -10.67 1.11 -0.07
N GLY A 212 -9.75 1.77 0.63
CA GLY A 212 -9.85 2.01 2.06
C GLY A 212 -11.01 2.93 2.46
N LYS A 213 -11.22 4.00 1.69
CA LYS A 213 -12.36 4.93 1.89
C LYS A 213 -13.71 4.24 1.67
N HIS A 214 -13.80 3.31 0.72
CA HIS A 214 -15.02 2.56 0.47
C HIS A 214 -15.32 1.51 1.55
N VAL A 215 -14.31 0.84 2.11
CA VAL A 215 -14.54 -0.04 3.29
C VAL A 215 -15.11 0.77 4.46
N LEU A 216 -14.58 1.98 4.73
CA LEU A 216 -15.17 2.89 5.72
C LEU A 216 -16.65 3.20 5.43
N ALA A 217 -17.01 3.43 4.17
CA ALA A 217 -18.39 3.71 3.78
C ALA A 217 -19.34 2.53 3.96
N TRP A 218 -18.83 1.30 3.91
CA TRP A 218 -19.62 0.07 3.82
C TRP A 218 -19.54 -0.85 5.04
N SER A 219 -18.78 -0.47 6.06
CA SER A 219 -18.77 -1.17 7.35
C SER A 219 -19.83 -0.61 8.30
N ALA A 220 -20.21 -1.41 9.30
CA ALA A 220 -21.19 -0.97 10.32
C ALA A 220 -20.70 0.21 11.15
N SER A 221 -19.39 0.30 11.35
CA SER A 221 -18.75 1.34 12.16
C SER A 221 -17.33 1.62 11.65
N PRO A 222 -16.76 2.79 11.98
CA PRO A 222 -15.36 3.10 11.68
C PRO A 222 -14.36 2.10 12.29
N ARG A 223 -14.67 1.54 13.47
CA ARG A 223 -13.83 0.52 14.13
C ARG A 223 -13.84 -0.80 13.37
N GLU A 224 -15.00 -1.23 12.89
CA GLU A 224 -15.13 -2.42 12.04
C GLU A 224 -14.44 -2.23 10.68
N ALA A 225 -14.53 -1.02 10.11
CA ALA A 225 -13.80 -0.66 8.90
C ALA A 225 -12.30 -0.81 9.11
N LEU A 226 -11.75 -0.21 10.18
CA LEU A 226 -10.32 -0.28 10.51
C LEU A 226 -9.85 -1.74 10.67
N ALA A 227 -10.59 -2.55 11.43
CA ALA A 227 -10.28 -3.96 11.63
C ALA A 227 -10.31 -4.75 10.30
N THR A 228 -11.26 -4.44 9.42
CA THR A 228 -11.36 -5.07 8.10
C THR A 228 -10.22 -4.66 7.18
N LEU A 229 -9.82 -3.38 7.18
CA LEU A 229 -8.69 -2.90 6.40
C LEU A 229 -7.38 -3.56 6.80
N PHE A 230 -7.12 -3.67 8.10
CA PHE A 230 -5.93 -4.38 8.60
C PHE A 230 -5.94 -5.85 8.21
N GLU A 231 -7.05 -6.55 8.41
CA GLU A 231 -7.16 -7.96 8.07
C GLU A 231 -6.87 -8.20 6.58
N LEU A 232 -7.57 -7.48 5.69
CA LEU A 232 -7.42 -7.68 4.25
C LEU A 232 -6.03 -7.28 3.76
N ASN A 233 -5.48 -6.15 4.23
CA ASN A 233 -4.15 -5.72 3.81
C ASN A 233 -3.06 -6.68 4.35
N ASN A 234 -3.13 -7.07 5.62
CA ASN A 234 -2.09 -7.90 6.24
C ASN A 234 -2.11 -9.35 5.74
N ARG A 235 -3.28 -9.85 5.34
CA ARG A 235 -3.43 -11.19 4.78
C ARG A 235 -2.94 -11.29 3.35
N TRP A 236 -3.27 -10.31 2.51
CA TRP A 236 -3.09 -10.41 1.07
C TRP A 236 -1.93 -9.57 0.51
N ALA A 237 -1.57 -8.45 1.14
CA ALA A 237 -0.50 -7.60 0.62
C ALA A 237 0.89 -8.15 0.97
N LEU A 238 1.75 -8.29 -0.04
CA LEU A 238 3.16 -8.62 0.14
C LEU A 238 3.94 -7.56 0.92
N ASP A 239 3.45 -6.32 0.94
CA ASP A 239 3.95 -5.19 1.72
C ASP A 239 3.04 -4.84 2.91
N GLY A 240 2.16 -5.77 3.30
CA GLY A 240 1.32 -5.66 4.50
C GLY A 240 2.09 -5.93 5.80
N ARG A 241 1.46 -5.70 6.96
CA ARG A 241 2.10 -5.82 8.30
C ARG A 241 3.36 -4.94 8.41
N ASP A 242 3.26 -3.77 7.81
CA ASP A 242 4.36 -2.81 7.68
C ASP A 242 3.90 -1.45 8.20
N PRO A 243 4.78 -0.66 8.85
CA PRO A 243 4.47 0.71 9.26
C PRO A 243 3.86 1.57 8.14
N ASN A 244 4.28 1.39 6.89
CA ASN A 244 3.73 2.14 5.75
C ASN A 244 2.31 1.71 5.39
N SER A 245 2.05 0.40 5.43
CA SER A 245 0.71 -0.15 5.23
C SER A 245 -0.23 0.35 6.33
N MET A 246 0.22 0.33 7.58
CA MET A 246 -0.55 0.83 8.73
C MET A 246 -0.88 2.32 8.57
N THR A 247 0.09 3.16 8.22
CA THR A 247 -0.17 4.59 8.04
C THR A 247 -1.06 4.87 6.83
N GLY A 248 -0.95 4.10 5.74
CA GLY A 248 -1.88 4.16 4.62
C GLY A 248 -3.31 3.80 5.00
N ILE A 249 -3.50 2.76 5.83
CA ILE A 249 -4.80 2.34 6.36
C ILE A 249 -5.37 3.42 7.28
N THR A 250 -4.60 3.91 8.25
CA THR A 250 -5.09 4.91 9.20
C THR A 250 -5.25 6.30 8.56
N TRP A 251 -4.53 6.60 7.48
CA TRP A 251 -4.81 7.75 6.60
C TRP A 251 -6.19 7.63 5.95
N CYS A 252 -6.66 6.40 5.68
CA CYS A 252 -8.02 6.20 5.21
C CYS A 252 -9.06 6.77 6.20
N LEU A 253 -8.73 6.82 7.48
CA LEU A 253 -9.53 7.35 8.58
C LEU A 253 -9.03 8.72 9.11
N GLY A 254 -8.15 9.41 8.39
CA GLY A 254 -7.76 10.81 8.69
C GLY A 254 -6.38 11.01 9.34
N ARG A 255 -5.60 9.97 9.61
CA ARG A 255 -4.20 10.15 10.06
C ARG A 255 -3.37 10.85 8.98
N PHE A 256 -2.57 11.85 9.38
CA PHE A 256 -1.72 12.66 8.47
C PHE A 256 -2.45 13.38 7.34
N ASP A 257 -3.78 13.50 7.43
CA ASP A 257 -4.58 14.38 6.58
C ASP A 257 -5.13 15.53 7.43
N ARG A 258 -5.83 16.44 6.77
CA ARG A 258 -6.63 17.49 7.39
C ARG A 258 -8.11 17.20 7.25
N ALA A 259 -8.94 17.93 7.99
CA ALA A 259 -10.39 17.93 7.77
C ALA A 259 -10.75 18.50 6.38
N TRP A 260 -11.77 17.90 5.76
CA TRP A 260 -12.29 18.27 4.44
C TRP A 260 -13.75 18.72 4.55
N GLY A 261 -14.07 19.80 3.84
CA GLY A 261 -15.44 20.27 3.64
C GLY A 261 -15.95 19.96 2.23
N PRO A 262 -17.27 19.90 2.02
CA PRO A 262 -18.32 19.93 3.05
C PRO A 262 -18.36 18.62 3.85
N GLU A 263 -18.90 18.69 5.07
CA GLU A 263 -19.22 17.51 5.88
C GLU A 263 -20.25 16.62 5.17
N ARG A 264 -20.09 15.29 5.27
CA ARG A 264 -20.91 14.32 4.53
C ARG A 264 -21.40 13.21 5.46
N PRO A 265 -22.58 12.62 5.20
CA PRO A 265 -23.00 11.42 5.91
C PRO A 265 -21.94 10.32 5.84
N VAL A 266 -21.82 9.55 6.92
CA VAL A 266 -20.84 8.47 7.16
C VAL A 266 -19.39 8.95 7.30
N PHE A 267 -18.92 9.84 6.41
CA PHE A 267 -17.53 10.30 6.40
C PHE A 267 -17.26 11.47 7.33
N GLY A 268 -18.29 12.24 7.68
CA GLY A 268 -18.13 13.54 8.31
C GLY A 268 -17.17 14.41 7.50
N THR A 269 -16.05 14.78 8.11
CA THR A 269 -14.99 15.61 7.51
C THR A 269 -13.76 14.82 7.04
N ILE A 270 -13.84 13.48 6.99
CA ILE A 270 -12.81 12.65 6.35
C ILE A 270 -12.79 12.92 4.84
N ARG A 271 -11.60 12.93 4.22
CA ARG A 271 -11.47 13.10 2.78
C ARG A 271 -12.34 12.09 2.03
N TYR A 272 -13.24 12.57 1.19
CA TYR A 272 -14.13 11.70 0.43
C TYR A 272 -13.53 11.31 -0.93
N MET A 273 -13.67 10.04 -1.32
CA MET A 273 -13.28 9.51 -2.64
C MET A 273 -14.41 8.64 -3.18
N THR A 274 -14.61 8.66 -4.50
CA THR A 274 -15.61 7.82 -5.18
C THR A 274 -15.05 7.25 -6.46
N SER A 275 -15.52 6.07 -6.85
CA SER A 275 -15.19 5.45 -8.13
C SER A 275 -15.56 6.34 -9.32
N ALA A 276 -16.69 7.04 -9.26
CA ALA A 276 -17.09 7.99 -10.31
C ALA A 276 -16.11 9.17 -10.46
N SER A 277 -15.55 9.68 -9.35
CA SER A 277 -14.53 10.74 -9.41
C SER A 277 -13.20 10.20 -9.90
N THR A 278 -12.82 8.99 -9.49
CA THR A 278 -11.62 8.31 -9.96
C THR A 278 -11.67 8.04 -11.45
N ALA A 279 -12.80 7.55 -11.98
CA ALA A 279 -13.02 7.30 -13.40
C ALA A 279 -13.01 8.56 -14.28
N ARG A 280 -13.17 9.76 -13.70
CA ARG A 280 -12.98 11.03 -14.41
C ARG A 280 -11.51 11.48 -14.44
N LYS A 281 -10.69 10.99 -13.51
CA LYS A 281 -9.28 11.37 -13.36
C LYS A 281 -8.33 10.37 -14.04
N LEU A 282 -8.67 9.09 -14.00
CA LEU A 282 -7.85 7.98 -14.46
C LEU A 282 -8.65 7.16 -15.47
N ASP A 283 -7.97 6.59 -16.47
CA ASP A 283 -8.59 5.60 -17.34
C ASP A 283 -8.72 4.26 -16.62
N VAL A 284 -9.89 4.05 -16.01
CA VAL A 284 -10.17 2.86 -15.21
C VAL A 284 -10.70 1.69 -16.04
N LYS A 285 -11.09 1.89 -17.31
CA LYS A 285 -11.80 0.85 -18.08
C LYS A 285 -10.91 -0.37 -18.36
N PRO A 286 -9.65 -0.21 -18.83
CA PRO A 286 -8.78 -1.37 -19.05
C PRO A 286 -8.51 -2.12 -17.74
N TYR A 287 -8.24 -1.36 -16.67
CA TYR A 287 -7.98 -1.89 -15.33
C TYR A 287 -9.15 -2.74 -14.82
N VAL A 288 -10.38 -2.20 -14.85
CA VAL A 288 -11.58 -2.92 -14.43
C VAL A 288 -11.82 -4.16 -15.27
N SER A 289 -11.63 -4.06 -16.59
CA SER A 289 -11.83 -5.18 -17.52
C SER A 289 -10.87 -6.33 -17.24
N ARG A 290 -9.57 -6.03 -17.03
CA ARG A 290 -8.54 -7.03 -16.69
C ARG A 290 -8.90 -7.79 -15.42
N TRP A 291 -9.22 -7.07 -14.36
CA TRP A 291 -9.43 -7.67 -13.05
C TRP A 291 -10.81 -8.34 -12.89
N THR A 292 -11.82 -7.88 -13.63
CA THR A 292 -13.10 -8.58 -13.71
C THR A 292 -12.97 -9.92 -14.45
N ARG A 293 -12.14 -9.97 -15.50
CA ARG A 293 -11.80 -11.24 -16.17
C ARG A 293 -11.12 -12.19 -15.19
N TRP A 294 -10.10 -11.73 -14.48
CA TRP A 294 -9.40 -12.54 -13.48
C TRP A 294 -10.37 -13.11 -12.42
N LEU A 295 -11.28 -12.27 -11.88
CA LEU A 295 -12.31 -12.72 -10.93
C LEU A 295 -13.21 -13.81 -11.53
N THR A 296 -13.59 -13.68 -12.81
CA THR A 296 -14.45 -14.67 -13.48
C THR A 296 -13.74 -16.01 -13.65
N GLU A 297 -12.43 -15.98 -13.94
CA GLU A 297 -11.60 -17.17 -14.14
C GLU A 297 -11.24 -17.88 -12.82
N HIS A 298 -11.15 -17.14 -11.71
CA HIS A 298 -10.65 -17.66 -10.42
C HIS A 298 -11.73 -17.77 -9.34
N ARG A 299 -12.99 -17.43 -9.65
CA ARG A 299 -14.12 -17.66 -8.73
C ARG A 299 -14.57 -19.12 -8.78
N PRO A 300 -14.85 -19.73 -7.61
CA PRO A 300 -15.58 -20.98 -7.57
C PRO A 300 -16.93 -20.82 -8.29
N ALA A 301 -17.33 -21.81 -9.09
CA ALA A 301 -18.58 -21.77 -9.87
C ALA A 301 -19.85 -21.51 -9.02
N ALA A 302 -19.78 -21.75 -7.71
CA ALA A 302 -20.86 -21.51 -6.76
C ALA A 302 -21.08 -20.02 -6.40
N GLU A 303 -20.15 -19.12 -6.74
CA GLU A 303 -20.23 -17.68 -6.41
C GLU A 303 -20.66 -16.80 -7.60
N VAL A 304 -20.99 -17.41 -8.74
CA VAL A 304 -21.40 -16.71 -9.98
C VAL A 304 -22.90 -16.37 -9.98
N VAL A 305 -23.64 -16.72 -8.92
CA VAL A 305 -25.09 -16.47 -8.83
C VAL A 305 -25.42 -15.65 -7.59
N ALA A 306 -25.50 -14.32 -7.76
CA ALA A 306 -26.42 -13.40 -7.07
C ALA A 306 -26.34 -12.01 -7.71
#